data_AF-A0A3B1CFG5-F1
#
_entry.id   AF-A0A3B1CFG5-F1
#
_cell.length_a   1.000
_cell.length_b   1.000
_cell.length_c   1.000
_cell.angle_alpha   90.00
_cell.angle_beta   90.00
_cell.angle_gamma   90.00
#
_symmetry.space_group_name_H-M   'P 1'
#
loop_
_entity.id
_entity.type
_entity.pdbx_description
1 polymer ?
#
loop_
_entity_poly.entity_id
_entity_poly.type
_entity_poly.pdbx_seq_one_letter_code
_entity_poly.pdbx_strand_id
1 'polypeptide(L)'
;MVDHQRLYEVKSATRANFGALWLANFEANKGKIGRHAPVTSLFEKFENIPAIAVGAGPSLDKNIRRLEALNGKAIIISVDTNLNKLERAGISPHFVMSLDPQPDIARFFYGVDTSKKILVAPTIAHPNTIDAWKGEIIFYNKFAPDIPQLTQVAKQNPETGYLIPGGSVLTVGLDLAFRMGANPIGFAGQDLSYPPDGPAYSSDTLYGDQNYEELFSQQLKEMIEDTDIFGRTVPTKKSMFITKQWMEWAFTTWKRKNRADYYNLTEGGIVIKNCEIMTMAEWATRFCCETRNIGWAIKKVLRKKRR
;
A
#
# COMPACT_ATOMS: atom_id res chain seq x y z
N MET A 1 -14.14 -3.11 18.26
CA MET A 1 -15.24 -2.29 17.72
C MET A 1 -14.59 -1.07 17.08
N VAL A 2 -14.90 -0.76 15.82
CA VAL A 2 -14.31 0.39 15.13
C VAL A 2 -14.75 1.67 15.82
N ASP A 3 -13.82 2.56 16.15
CA ASP A 3 -14.12 3.87 16.73
C ASP A 3 -14.77 4.79 15.69
N HIS A 4 -16.10 4.79 15.66
CA HIS A 4 -16.90 5.50 14.66
C HIS A 4 -16.76 7.02 14.72
N GLN A 5 -16.57 7.59 15.91
CA GLN A 5 -16.39 9.04 16.07
C GLN A 5 -15.07 9.49 15.47
N ARG A 6 -13.96 8.81 15.81
CA ARG A 6 -12.64 9.15 15.27
C ARG A 6 -12.55 8.91 13.75
N LEU A 7 -13.22 7.87 13.25
CA LEU A 7 -13.31 7.61 11.81
C LEU A 7 -13.98 8.77 11.06
N TYR A 8 -15.05 9.35 11.62
CA TYR A 8 -15.77 10.48 11.04
C TYR A 8 -14.88 11.74 10.96
N GLU A 9 -14.17 12.07 12.04
CA GLU A 9 -13.27 13.24 12.11
C GLU A 9 -12.18 13.18 11.03
N VAL A 10 -11.47 12.05 10.93
CA VAL A 10 -10.40 11.85 9.94
C VAL A 10 -10.93 11.99 8.50
N LYS A 11 -12.10 11.41 8.23
CA LYS A 11 -12.72 11.47 6.90
C LYS A 11 -13.19 12.88 6.53
N SER A 12 -13.78 13.60 7.48
CA SER A 12 -14.26 14.98 7.27
C SER A 12 -13.10 15.91 6.88
N ALA A 13 -11.99 15.87 7.63
CA ALA A 13 -10.79 16.65 7.34
C ALA A 13 -10.20 16.30 5.96
N THR A 14 -10.13 15.01 5.63
CA THR A 14 -9.62 14.55 4.32
C THR A 14 -10.47 15.08 3.17
N ARG A 15 -11.80 15.06 3.30
CA ARG A 15 -12.71 15.54 2.26
C ARG A 15 -12.58 17.05 2.05
N ALA A 16 -12.52 17.83 3.13
CA ALA A 16 -12.37 19.28 3.06
C ALA A 16 -11.10 19.69 2.33
N ASN A 17 -10.00 18.97 2.55
CA ASN A 17 -8.69 19.32 1.99
C ASN A 17 -8.51 18.90 0.53
N PHE A 18 -9.15 17.81 0.07
CA PHE A 18 -8.80 17.19 -1.22
C PHE A 18 -9.94 17.08 -2.22
N GLY A 19 -11.18 17.41 -1.87
CA GLY A 19 -12.36 17.22 -2.73
C GLY A 19 -12.22 17.85 -4.13
N ALA A 20 -11.80 19.12 -4.20
CA ALA A 20 -11.60 19.82 -5.47
C ALA A 20 -10.39 19.27 -6.24
N LEU A 21 -9.31 18.94 -5.53
CA LEU A 21 -8.09 18.39 -6.13
C LEU A 21 -8.35 17.04 -6.79
N TRP A 22 -9.15 16.16 -6.18
CA TRP A 22 -9.52 14.87 -6.77
C TRP A 22 -10.24 15.02 -8.11
N LEU A 23 -11.19 15.95 -8.20
CA LEU A 23 -11.92 16.20 -9.44
C LEU A 23 -10.97 16.76 -10.51
N ALA A 24 -10.16 17.76 -10.16
CA ALA A 24 -9.20 18.36 -11.09
C ALA A 24 -8.19 17.33 -11.63
N ASN A 25 -7.63 16.50 -10.74
CA ASN A 25 -6.70 15.43 -11.11
C ASN A 25 -7.37 14.38 -12.00
N PHE A 26 -8.60 13.98 -11.68
CA PHE A 26 -9.35 13.03 -12.49
C PHE A 26 -9.57 13.56 -13.91
N GLU A 27 -10.06 14.80 -14.06
CA GLU A 27 -10.26 15.43 -15.36
C GLU A 27 -8.96 15.48 -16.17
N ALA A 28 -7.84 15.86 -15.55
CA ALA A 28 -6.53 15.89 -16.20
C ALA A 28 -6.03 14.49 -16.62
N ASN A 29 -6.41 13.44 -15.90
CA ASN A 29 -6.01 12.06 -16.18
C ASN A 29 -6.96 11.30 -17.11
N LYS A 30 -8.18 11.79 -17.39
CA LYS A 30 -9.21 11.07 -18.19
C LYS A 30 -8.67 10.43 -19.47
N GLY A 31 -7.90 11.20 -20.26
CA GLY A 31 -7.32 10.71 -21.51
C GLY A 31 -6.28 9.58 -21.31
N LYS A 32 -5.59 9.56 -20.17
CA LYS A 32 -4.62 8.50 -19.81
C LYS A 32 -5.34 7.28 -19.25
N ILE A 33 -6.37 7.47 -18.42
CA ILE A 33 -7.16 6.38 -17.84
C ILE A 33 -7.69 5.44 -18.93
N GLY A 34 -8.26 5.99 -20.02
CA GLY A 34 -8.78 5.20 -21.12
C GLY A 34 -7.72 4.46 -21.97
N ARG A 35 -6.42 4.78 -21.81
CA ARG A 35 -5.30 4.16 -22.56
C ARG A 35 -4.55 3.11 -21.75
N HIS A 36 -4.78 3.06 -20.45
CA HIS A 36 -4.08 2.17 -19.51
C HIS A 36 -5.00 1.05 -19.02
N ALA A 37 -4.40 -0.02 -18.52
CA ALA A 37 -5.19 -1.16 -18.05
C ALA A 37 -5.93 -0.80 -16.75
N PRO A 38 -7.20 -1.20 -16.59
CA PRO A 38 -7.91 -1.05 -15.33
C PRO A 38 -7.43 -2.09 -14.32
N VAL A 39 -7.51 -1.81 -13.02
CA VAL A 39 -7.11 -2.75 -11.96
C VAL A 39 -7.89 -4.06 -12.00
N THR A 40 -9.13 -4.02 -12.51
CA THR A 40 -9.96 -5.22 -12.76
C THR A 40 -9.29 -6.25 -13.67
N SER A 41 -8.27 -5.85 -14.44
CA SER A 41 -7.47 -6.76 -15.27
C SER A 41 -6.67 -7.78 -14.46
N LEU A 42 -6.30 -7.43 -13.22
CA LEU A 42 -5.48 -8.27 -12.35
C LEU A 42 -6.29 -9.21 -11.46
N PHE A 43 -7.61 -8.99 -11.35
CA PHE A 43 -8.43 -9.71 -10.39
C PHE A 43 -8.50 -11.21 -10.70
N GLU A 44 -8.28 -12.02 -9.66
CA GLU A 44 -8.29 -13.49 -9.70
C GLU A 44 -7.34 -14.09 -10.76
N LYS A 45 -6.20 -13.43 -11.03
CA LYS A 45 -5.20 -13.89 -12.02
C LYS A 45 -3.97 -14.54 -11.42
N PHE A 46 -3.79 -14.46 -10.10
CA PHE A 46 -2.58 -14.89 -9.41
C PHE A 46 -2.90 -15.82 -8.23
N GLU A 47 -3.87 -16.72 -8.41
CA GLU A 47 -4.18 -17.77 -7.43
C GLU A 47 -2.94 -18.62 -7.12
N ASN A 48 -2.79 -19.00 -5.84
CA ASN A 48 -1.68 -19.83 -5.36
C ASN A 48 -0.30 -19.23 -5.66
N ILE A 49 -0.19 -17.91 -5.69
CA ILE A 49 1.07 -17.18 -5.72
C ILE A 49 1.17 -16.37 -4.43
N PRO A 50 2.24 -16.53 -3.63
CA PRO A 50 2.47 -15.68 -2.46
C PRO A 50 2.59 -14.21 -2.89
N ALA A 51 2.03 -13.31 -2.09
CA ALA A 51 2.20 -11.87 -2.29
C ALA A 51 2.58 -11.18 -0.99
N ILE A 52 3.42 -10.15 -1.07
CA ILE A 52 3.83 -9.33 0.06
C ILE A 52 3.63 -7.84 -0.25
N ALA A 53 2.94 -7.14 0.65
CA ALA A 53 2.85 -5.68 0.64
C ALA A 53 3.92 -5.09 1.58
N VAL A 54 4.73 -4.16 1.07
CA VAL A 54 5.91 -3.62 1.76
C VAL A 54 5.73 -2.13 2.01
N GLY A 55 5.62 -1.74 3.27
CA GLY A 55 5.39 -0.39 3.75
C GLY A 55 6.68 0.34 4.10
N ALA A 56 6.58 1.58 4.56
CA ALA A 56 7.72 2.45 4.86
C ALA A 56 8.05 2.59 6.36
N GLY A 57 7.40 1.78 7.21
CA GLY A 57 7.60 1.83 8.65
C GLY A 57 9.00 1.38 9.08
N PRO A 58 9.50 1.83 10.25
CA PRO A 58 10.87 1.61 10.71
C PRO A 58 11.31 0.14 10.73
N SER A 59 10.40 -0.79 11.05
CA SER A 59 10.71 -2.22 11.04
C SER A 59 11.19 -2.78 9.69
N LEU A 60 10.94 -2.08 8.57
CA LEU A 60 11.44 -2.51 7.26
C LEU A 60 12.97 -2.65 7.26
N ASP A 61 13.70 -1.81 7.99
CA ASP A 61 15.16 -1.84 8.04
C ASP A 61 15.73 -3.18 8.52
N LYS A 62 14.97 -3.89 9.37
CA LYS A 62 15.36 -5.20 9.89
C LYS A 62 15.32 -6.28 8.83
N ASN A 63 14.47 -6.11 7.81
CA ASN A 63 14.09 -7.18 6.89
C ASN A 63 14.24 -6.86 5.40
N ILE A 64 14.62 -5.64 5.02
CA ILE A 64 14.66 -5.21 3.62
C ILE A 64 15.48 -6.15 2.72
N ARG A 65 16.65 -6.62 3.19
CA ARG A 65 17.51 -7.55 2.42
C ARG A 65 16.88 -8.93 2.23
N ARG A 66 15.96 -9.34 3.11
CA ARG A 66 15.28 -10.64 2.99
C ARG A 66 14.29 -10.68 1.82
N LEU A 67 13.85 -9.52 1.33
CA LEU A 67 12.99 -9.42 0.15
C LEU A 67 13.67 -9.95 -1.12
N GLU A 68 15.00 -9.98 -1.18
CA GLU A 68 15.75 -10.49 -2.33
C GLU A 68 15.45 -11.97 -2.56
N ALA A 69 15.33 -12.75 -1.47
CA ALA A 69 15.01 -14.17 -1.51
C ALA A 69 13.60 -14.47 -2.07
N LEU A 70 12.73 -13.45 -2.13
CA LEU A 70 11.37 -13.53 -2.68
C LEU A 70 11.33 -13.28 -4.19
N ASN A 71 12.41 -12.83 -4.80
CA ASN A 71 12.44 -12.52 -6.22
C ASN A 71 12.10 -13.74 -7.07
N GLY A 72 11.11 -13.61 -7.95
CA GLY A 72 10.56 -14.71 -8.74
C GLY A 72 9.75 -15.73 -7.95
N LYS A 73 9.57 -15.59 -6.63
CA LYS A 73 8.83 -16.55 -5.79
C LYS A 73 7.57 -15.96 -5.16
N ALA A 74 7.53 -14.65 -4.99
CA ALA A 74 6.36 -13.92 -4.54
C ALA A 74 6.13 -12.63 -5.36
N ILE A 75 4.88 -12.18 -5.40
CA ILE A 75 4.53 -10.84 -5.89
C ILE A 75 4.93 -9.84 -4.81
N ILE A 76 5.81 -8.90 -5.16
CA ILE A 76 6.27 -7.83 -4.28
C ILE A 76 5.52 -6.55 -4.64
N ILE A 77 4.79 -5.99 -3.69
CA ILE A 77 3.99 -4.76 -3.81
C ILE A 77 4.61 -3.71 -2.89
N SER A 78 5.26 -2.71 -3.46
CA SER A 78 5.85 -1.57 -2.74
C SER A 78 4.81 -0.47 -2.56
N VAL A 79 4.97 0.37 -1.53
CA VAL A 79 4.35 1.70 -1.53
C VAL A 79 5.23 2.68 -2.30
N ASP A 80 4.70 3.81 -2.72
CA ASP A 80 5.45 4.88 -3.41
C ASP A 80 6.62 5.39 -2.55
N THR A 81 6.37 5.66 -1.28
CA THR A 81 7.31 6.26 -0.33
C THR A 81 8.60 5.46 -0.07
N ASN A 82 8.59 4.13 -0.22
CA ASN A 82 9.76 3.27 0.01
C ASN A 82 10.40 2.75 -1.28
N LEU A 83 9.92 3.15 -2.46
CA LEU A 83 10.45 2.65 -3.73
C LEU A 83 11.96 2.87 -3.88
N ASN A 84 12.45 4.09 -3.62
CA ASN A 84 13.87 4.42 -3.74
C ASN A 84 14.72 3.56 -2.79
N LYS A 85 14.22 3.30 -1.58
CA LYS A 85 14.88 2.45 -0.59
C LYS A 85 15.00 1.00 -1.06
N LEU A 86 13.91 0.44 -1.62
CA LEU A 86 13.96 -0.91 -2.20
C LEU A 86 14.97 -0.99 -3.35
N GLU A 87 15.01 0.02 -4.22
CA GLU A 87 15.96 0.06 -5.34
C GLU A 87 17.42 0.10 -4.88
N ARG A 88 17.73 0.93 -3.86
CA ARG A 88 19.08 0.97 -3.25
C ARG A 88 19.47 -0.37 -2.61
N ALA A 89 18.49 -1.13 -2.13
CA ALA A 89 18.70 -2.47 -1.60
C ALA A 89 18.72 -3.57 -2.68
N GLY A 90 18.65 -3.23 -3.97
CA GLY A 90 18.63 -4.19 -5.08
C GLY A 90 17.29 -4.92 -5.25
N ILE A 91 16.23 -4.46 -4.60
CA ILE A 91 14.89 -5.07 -4.63
C ILE A 91 14.03 -4.38 -5.67
N SER A 92 13.66 -5.07 -6.74
CA SER A 92 12.74 -4.57 -7.75
C SER A 92 11.31 -5.05 -7.48
N PRO A 93 10.39 -4.21 -6.98
CA PRO A 93 9.00 -4.60 -6.80
C PRO A 93 8.29 -4.83 -8.15
N HIS A 94 7.25 -5.66 -8.14
CA HIS A 94 6.40 -5.89 -9.30
C HIS A 94 5.39 -4.75 -9.48
N PHE A 95 4.79 -4.34 -8.35
CA PHE A 95 3.82 -3.26 -8.29
C PHE A 95 4.31 -2.18 -7.31
N VAL A 96 4.07 -0.92 -7.65
CA VAL A 96 4.25 0.23 -6.76
C VAL A 96 2.89 0.89 -6.59
N MET A 97 2.42 0.95 -5.35
CA MET A 97 1.13 1.53 -5.01
C MET A 97 1.28 3.02 -4.75
N SER A 98 0.39 3.81 -5.32
CA SER A 98 0.17 5.20 -4.94
C SER A 98 -1.26 5.38 -4.43
N LEU A 99 -1.53 6.43 -3.66
CA LEU A 99 -2.86 6.72 -3.09
C LEU A 99 -3.19 8.21 -3.08
N ASP A 100 -2.19 9.03 -2.80
CA ASP A 100 -2.38 10.42 -2.45
C ASP A 100 -2.44 11.33 -3.68
N PRO A 101 -3.35 12.34 -3.69
CA PRO A 101 -3.55 13.22 -4.85
C PRO A 101 -2.54 14.37 -4.96
N GLN A 102 -1.59 14.48 -4.04
CA GLN A 102 -0.65 15.59 -3.99
C GLN A 102 0.41 15.51 -5.11
N PRO A 103 0.90 16.65 -5.63
CA PRO A 103 1.97 16.68 -6.62
C PRO A 103 3.29 16.11 -6.10
N ASP A 104 3.54 16.22 -4.79
CA ASP A 104 4.78 15.80 -4.14
C ASP A 104 5.03 14.29 -4.26
N ILE A 105 4.00 13.49 -4.55
CA ILE A 105 4.17 12.05 -4.71
C ILE A 105 5.13 11.72 -5.88
N ALA A 106 5.18 12.54 -6.92
CA ALA A 106 6.10 12.35 -8.04
C ALA A 106 7.58 12.31 -7.61
N ARG A 107 7.92 13.00 -6.51
CA ARG A 107 9.31 13.09 -6.02
C ARG A 107 9.87 11.74 -5.56
N PHE A 108 9.01 10.80 -5.14
CA PHE A 108 9.44 9.46 -4.72
C PHE A 108 10.00 8.62 -5.89
N PHE A 109 9.74 9.03 -7.13
CA PHE A 109 10.18 8.32 -8.33
C PHE A 109 11.44 8.93 -8.95
N TYR A 110 11.93 10.06 -8.45
CA TYR A 110 13.13 10.71 -8.97
C TYR A 110 14.37 9.86 -8.69
N GLY A 111 15.22 9.72 -9.72
CA GLY A 111 16.42 8.89 -9.67
C GLY A 111 16.17 7.38 -9.68
N VAL A 112 14.91 6.93 -9.81
CA VAL A 112 14.55 5.50 -9.90
C VAL A 112 14.24 5.12 -11.34
N ASP A 113 14.77 3.98 -11.81
CA ASP A 113 14.33 3.39 -13.07
C ASP A 113 12.98 2.69 -12.88
N THR A 114 11.91 3.36 -13.30
CA THR A 114 10.53 2.86 -13.22
C THR A 114 10.11 2.05 -14.46
N SER A 115 10.95 1.94 -15.49
CA SER A 115 10.58 1.37 -16.80
C SER A 115 10.13 -0.09 -16.77
N LYS A 116 10.63 -0.87 -15.81
CA LYS A 116 10.33 -2.31 -15.64
C LYS A 116 9.29 -2.60 -14.56
N LYS A 117 8.71 -1.57 -13.96
CA LYS A 117 7.78 -1.65 -12.83
C LYS A 117 6.38 -1.22 -13.25
N ILE A 118 5.40 -1.57 -12.44
CA ILE A 118 4.00 -1.20 -12.68
C ILE A 118 3.53 -0.28 -11.57
N LEU A 119 3.13 0.94 -11.92
CA LEU A 119 2.46 1.85 -11.00
C LEU A 119 0.98 1.48 -10.94
N VAL A 120 0.47 1.24 -9.74
CA VAL A 120 -0.97 1.12 -9.49
C VAL A 120 -1.40 2.39 -8.78
N ALA A 121 -1.99 3.31 -9.56
CA ALA A 121 -2.33 4.65 -9.11
C ALA A 121 -3.85 4.87 -9.13
N PRO A 122 -4.38 5.66 -8.19
CA PRO A 122 -5.77 6.03 -8.25
C PRO A 122 -6.01 6.98 -9.43
N THR A 123 -7.20 6.95 -10.02
CA THR A 123 -7.59 7.86 -11.12
C THR A 123 -7.51 9.34 -10.78
N ILE A 124 -7.54 9.63 -9.47
CA ILE A 124 -7.44 10.95 -8.83
C ILE A 124 -6.00 11.32 -8.40
N ALA A 125 -4.99 10.54 -8.78
CA ALA A 125 -3.59 10.87 -8.53
C ALA A 125 -3.16 12.15 -9.27
N HIS A 126 -2.21 12.90 -8.73
CA HIS A 126 -1.73 14.09 -9.41
C HIS A 126 -1.13 13.75 -10.79
N PRO A 127 -1.41 14.53 -11.86
CA PRO A 127 -0.85 14.27 -13.19
C PRO A 127 0.68 14.14 -13.20
N ASN A 128 1.40 14.96 -12.42
CA ASN A 128 2.86 14.85 -12.28
C ASN A 128 3.32 13.46 -11.82
N THR A 129 2.56 12.79 -10.94
CA THR A 129 2.88 11.42 -10.47
C THR A 129 2.73 10.42 -11.61
N ILE A 130 1.71 10.60 -12.44
CA ILE A 130 1.45 9.77 -13.62
C ILE A 130 2.54 10.01 -14.68
N ASP A 131 2.90 11.27 -14.93
CA ASP A 131 3.85 11.66 -15.97
C ASP A 131 5.30 11.37 -15.60
N ALA A 132 5.63 11.32 -14.31
CA ALA A 132 6.95 10.90 -13.83
C ALA A 132 7.20 9.39 -14.02
N TRP A 133 6.15 8.59 -14.24
CA TRP A 133 6.27 7.14 -14.34
C TRP A 133 6.54 6.68 -15.78
N LYS A 134 7.63 5.93 -15.98
CA LYS A 134 8.05 5.44 -17.31
C LYS A 134 7.54 4.04 -17.64
N GLY A 135 7.17 3.26 -16.61
CA GLY A 135 6.70 1.89 -16.76
C GLY A 135 5.21 1.80 -17.11
N GLU A 136 4.64 0.61 -16.95
CA GLU A 136 3.20 0.43 -17.13
C GLU A 136 2.43 1.08 -15.97
N ILE A 137 1.25 1.63 -16.27
CA ILE A 137 0.36 2.21 -15.27
C ILE A 137 -0.95 1.44 -15.29
N ILE A 138 -1.46 1.12 -14.11
CA ILE A 138 -2.77 0.52 -13.88
C ILE A 138 -3.57 1.47 -13.00
N PHE A 139 -4.76 1.82 -13.46
CA PHE A 139 -5.64 2.72 -12.71
C PHE A 139 -6.64 1.96 -11.86
N TYR A 140 -6.95 2.52 -10.68
CA TYR A 140 -8.07 2.10 -9.85
C TYR A 140 -8.88 3.32 -9.36
N ASN A 141 -10.16 3.12 -9.05
CA ASN A 141 -10.95 4.12 -8.35
C ASN A 141 -10.82 3.92 -6.84
N LYS A 142 -10.55 5.01 -6.09
CA LYS A 142 -10.48 4.97 -4.63
C LYS A 142 -11.87 4.72 -4.04
N PHE A 143 -12.08 3.60 -3.35
CA PHE A 143 -13.37 3.31 -2.73
C PHE A 143 -13.57 4.11 -1.44
N ALA A 144 -14.51 5.05 -1.46
CA ALA A 144 -15.01 5.76 -0.29
C ALA A 144 -16.43 6.26 -0.59
N PRO A 145 -17.46 5.40 -0.44
CA PRO A 145 -18.82 5.67 -0.90
C PRO A 145 -19.48 6.87 -0.21
N ASP A 146 -18.98 7.22 0.97
CA ASP A 146 -19.37 8.38 1.77
C ASP A 146 -18.78 9.72 1.30
N ILE A 147 -17.91 9.70 0.27
CA ILE A 147 -17.32 10.89 -0.32
C ILE A 147 -17.91 11.13 -1.72
N PRO A 148 -18.81 12.12 -1.90
CA PRO A 148 -19.51 12.33 -3.16
C PRO A 148 -18.61 12.52 -4.38
N GLN A 149 -17.48 13.23 -4.23
CA GLN A 149 -16.53 13.45 -5.32
C GLN A 149 -15.93 12.13 -5.84
N LEU A 150 -15.61 11.20 -4.94
CA LEU A 150 -15.03 9.90 -5.30
C LEU A 150 -16.08 8.99 -5.94
N THR A 151 -17.32 9.03 -5.43
CA THR A 151 -18.46 8.36 -6.05
C THR A 151 -18.77 8.93 -7.43
N GLN A 152 -18.67 10.25 -7.63
CA GLN A 152 -18.86 10.90 -8.92
C GLN A 152 -17.77 10.51 -9.93
N VAL A 153 -16.51 10.50 -9.50
CA VAL A 153 -15.39 10.03 -10.34
C VAL A 153 -15.68 8.61 -10.81
N ALA A 154 -15.92 7.69 -9.87
CA ALA A 154 -16.01 6.28 -10.20
C ALA A 154 -17.25 5.90 -11.03
N LYS A 155 -18.33 6.71 -10.97
CA LYS A 155 -19.49 6.58 -11.87
C LYS A 155 -19.16 6.90 -13.33
N GLN A 156 -18.15 7.74 -13.59
CA GLN A 156 -17.74 8.11 -14.94
C GLN A 156 -16.81 7.06 -15.60
N ASN A 157 -16.21 6.16 -14.83
CA ASN A 157 -15.28 5.14 -15.30
C ASN A 157 -15.41 3.82 -14.48
N PRO A 158 -16.60 3.19 -14.45
CA PRO A 158 -16.87 2.05 -13.57
C PRO A 158 -16.03 0.80 -13.90
N GLU A 159 -15.63 0.61 -15.16
CA GLU A 159 -14.81 -0.51 -15.64
C GLU A 159 -13.39 -0.52 -15.05
N THR A 160 -12.92 0.64 -14.60
CA THR A 160 -11.65 0.79 -13.90
C THR A 160 -11.61 -0.07 -12.63
N GLY A 161 -12.76 -0.20 -11.95
CA GLY A 161 -12.91 -0.94 -10.70
C GLY A 161 -12.30 -0.21 -9.50
N TYR A 162 -12.39 -0.83 -8.33
CA TYR A 162 -12.03 -0.20 -7.07
C TYR A 162 -10.92 -0.95 -6.33
N LEU A 163 -10.11 -0.18 -5.60
CA LEU A 163 -9.37 -0.67 -4.45
C LEU A 163 -9.79 0.10 -3.18
N ILE A 164 -9.71 -0.56 -2.04
CA ILE A 164 -10.20 -0.07 -0.75
C ILE A 164 -9.04 0.38 0.13
N PRO A 165 -8.88 1.69 0.38
CA PRO A 165 -7.89 2.18 1.33
C PRO A 165 -8.36 2.01 2.78
N GLY A 166 -7.45 1.57 3.64
CA GLY A 166 -7.58 1.50 5.09
C GLY A 166 -6.84 2.60 5.86
N GLY A 167 -6.50 3.71 5.20
CA GLY A 167 -5.75 4.83 5.80
C GLY A 167 -4.22 4.75 5.65
N SER A 168 -3.69 3.75 4.94
CA SER A 168 -2.28 3.67 4.52
C SER A 168 -2.19 3.20 3.07
N VAL A 169 -1.18 3.64 2.31
CA VAL A 169 -0.91 3.14 0.95
C VAL A 169 -0.74 1.61 0.94
N LEU A 170 -0.11 1.04 1.99
CA LEU A 170 0.09 -0.41 2.11
C LEU A 170 -1.24 -1.18 2.13
N THR A 171 -2.27 -0.63 2.77
CA THR A 171 -3.58 -1.29 2.85
C THR A 171 -4.25 -1.42 1.48
N VAL A 172 -3.96 -0.50 0.55
CA VAL A 172 -4.38 -0.60 -0.86
C VAL A 172 -3.62 -1.73 -1.55
N GLY A 173 -2.33 -1.89 -1.25
CA GLY A 173 -1.52 -3.02 -1.72
C GLY A 173 -2.04 -4.37 -1.21
N LEU A 174 -2.50 -4.44 0.05
CA LEU A 174 -3.16 -5.62 0.60
C LEU A 174 -4.47 -5.95 -0.11
N ASP A 175 -5.32 -4.96 -0.37
CA ASP A 175 -6.56 -5.16 -1.13
C ASP A 175 -6.25 -5.61 -2.57
N LEU A 176 -5.20 -5.05 -3.19
CA LEU A 176 -4.73 -5.52 -4.51
C LEU A 176 -4.30 -6.99 -4.46
N ALA A 177 -3.45 -7.39 -3.51
CA ALA A 177 -3.03 -8.78 -3.32
C ALA A 177 -4.23 -9.72 -3.13
N PHE A 178 -5.17 -9.31 -2.29
CA PHE A 178 -6.41 -10.03 -2.05
C PHE A 178 -7.23 -10.22 -3.33
N ARG A 179 -7.48 -9.14 -4.07
CA ARG A 179 -8.29 -9.15 -5.31
C ARG A 179 -7.60 -9.88 -6.45
N MET A 180 -6.27 -9.89 -6.50
CA MET A 180 -5.50 -10.68 -7.46
C MET A 180 -5.67 -12.19 -7.29
N GLY A 181 -6.23 -12.64 -6.15
CA GLY A 181 -6.33 -14.05 -5.81
C GLY A 181 -5.08 -14.61 -5.14
N ALA A 182 -4.07 -13.77 -4.86
CA ALA A 182 -2.81 -14.20 -4.25
C ALA A 182 -3.05 -14.87 -2.90
N ASN A 183 -2.26 -15.91 -2.62
CA ASN A 183 -2.25 -16.61 -1.34
C ASN A 183 -0.93 -17.36 -1.16
N PRO A 184 -0.30 -17.32 0.02
CA PRO A 184 -0.62 -16.46 1.18
C PRO A 184 -0.30 -14.98 0.93
N ILE A 185 -0.85 -14.10 1.78
CA ILE A 185 -0.66 -12.64 1.72
C ILE A 185 0.11 -12.18 2.95
N GLY A 186 1.35 -11.73 2.77
CA GLY A 186 2.17 -11.13 3.80
C GLY A 186 2.18 -9.60 3.76
N PHE A 187 2.53 -8.97 4.87
CA PHE A 187 2.91 -7.56 4.88
C PHE A 187 4.08 -7.28 5.83
N ALA A 188 4.92 -6.30 5.48
CA ALA A 188 6.07 -5.87 6.27
C ALA A 188 6.21 -4.34 6.23
N GLY A 189 6.86 -3.74 7.23
CA GLY A 189 7.02 -2.28 7.30
C GLY A 189 5.71 -1.53 7.56
N GLN A 190 4.74 -2.19 8.20
CA GLN A 190 3.46 -1.62 8.61
C GLN A 190 3.40 -1.49 10.13
N ASP A 191 4.29 -0.67 10.69
CA ASP A 191 4.44 -0.53 12.13
C ASP A 191 3.19 0.08 12.78
N LEU A 192 2.67 1.18 12.21
CA LEU A 192 1.53 1.95 12.75
C LEU A 192 1.75 2.43 14.20
N SER A 193 3.00 2.51 14.63
CA SER A 193 3.42 3.06 15.90
C SER A 193 4.81 3.67 15.73
N TYR A 194 5.21 4.44 16.73
CA TYR A 194 6.57 4.95 16.81
C TYR A 194 7.40 4.05 17.73
N PRO A 195 8.67 3.79 17.40
CA PRO A 195 9.57 3.13 18.34
C PRO A 195 9.72 4.01 19.60
N PRO A 196 9.90 3.41 20.79
CA PRO A 196 10.15 4.17 22.03
C PRO A 196 11.37 5.10 21.89
N ASP A 197 12.40 4.61 21.22
CA ASP A 197 13.62 5.34 20.86
C ASP A 197 13.89 5.10 19.37
N GLY A 198 13.67 6.08 18.50
CA GLY A 198 14.02 5.99 17.08
C GLY A 198 13.13 6.76 16.11
N PRO A 199 13.42 6.70 14.80
CA PRO A 199 12.70 7.43 13.77
C PRO A 199 11.33 6.81 13.50
N ALA A 200 10.41 7.64 13.01
CA ALA A 200 9.04 7.26 12.66
C ALA A 200 8.84 6.52 11.36
N TYR A 201 9.80 6.66 10.46
CA TYR A 201 9.86 5.97 9.20
C TYR A 201 11.21 5.26 9.14
N SER A 202 11.31 4.25 8.28
CA SER A 202 12.61 3.61 8.01
C SER A 202 13.61 4.64 7.45
N SER A 203 14.90 4.42 7.69
CA SER A 203 15.98 5.32 7.22
C SER A 203 15.92 5.53 5.69
N ASP A 204 16.53 6.58 5.14
CA ASP A 204 16.61 6.76 3.67
C ASP A 204 15.25 6.84 2.93
N THR A 205 14.16 7.09 3.67
CA THR A 205 12.89 7.56 3.10
C THR A 205 12.91 9.08 3.08
N LEU A 206 12.24 9.73 2.12
CA LEU A 206 12.18 11.21 2.04
C LEU A 206 11.58 11.87 3.29
N TYR A 207 10.94 11.10 4.18
CA TYR A 207 10.43 11.55 5.48
C TYR A 207 11.35 11.19 6.65
N GLY A 208 12.34 10.32 6.46
CA GLY A 208 13.34 9.97 7.47
C GLY A 208 14.40 11.06 7.69
N ASP A 209 14.60 11.93 6.69
CA ASP A 209 15.66 12.97 6.69
C ASP A 209 15.18 14.38 7.10
N GLN A 210 13.89 14.56 7.44
CA GLN A 210 13.38 15.86 7.89
C GLN A 210 13.57 16.05 9.40
N ASN A 211 13.78 17.30 9.85
CA ASN A 211 14.07 17.70 11.24
C ASN A 211 12.92 17.31 12.19
N TYR A 212 12.96 16.03 12.60
CA TYR A 212 11.80 15.31 13.10
C TYR A 212 11.44 15.70 14.53
N GLU A 213 12.43 16.02 15.37
CA GLU A 213 12.23 16.37 16.79
C GLU A 213 11.24 17.53 17.01
N GLU A 214 11.22 18.51 16.11
CA GLU A 214 10.33 19.67 16.16
C GLU A 214 8.87 19.32 15.77
N LEU A 215 8.69 18.42 14.80
CA LEU A 215 7.37 17.91 14.41
C LEU A 215 6.83 16.91 15.45
N PHE A 216 7.73 16.16 16.08
CA PHE A 216 7.41 15.09 17.02
C PHE A 216 6.94 15.63 18.38
N SER A 217 7.58 16.69 18.87
CA SER A 217 7.21 17.36 20.13
C SER A 217 5.81 17.97 20.12
N GLN A 218 5.34 18.49 18.97
CA GLN A 218 3.97 18.98 18.82
C GLN A 218 2.93 17.84 18.69
N GLN A 219 3.33 16.70 18.11
CA GLN A 219 2.44 15.56 17.85
C GLN A 219 2.21 14.66 19.08
N LEU A 220 3.09 14.68 20.08
CA LEU A 220 2.94 13.90 21.32
C LEU A 220 1.60 14.17 22.04
N LYS A 221 1.07 15.39 21.97
CA LYS A 221 -0.18 15.78 22.64
C LYS A 221 -1.43 15.07 22.09
N GLU A 222 -1.36 14.46 20.91
CA GLU A 222 -2.48 13.76 20.28
C GLU A 222 -2.26 12.24 20.12
N MET A 223 -1.15 11.72 20.64
CA MET A 223 -0.84 10.30 20.60
C MET A 223 -1.67 9.50 21.61
N ILE A 224 -1.90 8.24 21.27
CA ILE A 224 -2.44 7.23 22.18
C ILE A 224 -1.43 6.09 22.29
N GLU A 225 -1.64 5.19 23.24
CA GLU A 225 -0.79 4.01 23.42
C GLU A 225 -1.51 2.75 22.94
N ASP A 226 -0.72 1.78 22.46
CA ASP A 226 -1.19 0.43 22.11
C ASP A 226 -0.05 -0.57 22.37
N THR A 227 -0.37 -1.87 22.30
CA THR A 227 0.59 -2.95 22.51
C THR A 227 1.14 -3.44 21.18
N ASP A 228 2.47 -3.47 21.06
CA ASP A 228 3.14 -3.99 19.88
C ASP A 228 3.21 -5.53 19.86
N ILE A 229 3.72 -6.09 18.76
CA ILE A 229 3.87 -7.56 18.58
C ILE A 229 4.77 -8.23 19.64
N PHE A 230 5.55 -7.45 20.41
CA PHE A 230 6.45 -7.95 21.46
C PHE A 230 5.87 -7.74 22.86
N GLY A 231 4.63 -7.27 22.98
CA GLY A 231 3.98 -7.00 24.27
C GLY A 231 4.38 -5.67 24.91
N ARG A 232 5.03 -4.77 24.17
CA ARG A 232 5.49 -3.47 24.68
C ARG A 232 4.44 -2.39 24.41
N THR A 233 4.27 -1.47 25.34
CA THR A 233 3.47 -0.27 25.14
C THR A 233 4.22 0.70 24.23
N VAL A 234 3.60 1.11 23.13
CA VAL A 234 4.19 2.02 22.14
C VAL A 234 3.21 3.15 21.78
N PRO A 235 3.72 4.36 21.54
CA PRO A 235 2.89 5.48 21.10
C PRO A 235 2.46 5.31 19.63
N THR A 236 1.23 5.69 19.33
CA THR A 236 0.64 5.67 17.99
C THR A 236 -0.27 6.88 17.77
N LYS A 237 -0.35 7.36 16.51
CA LYS A 237 -1.33 8.38 16.13
C LYS A 237 -2.73 7.78 16.05
N LYS A 238 -3.74 8.59 16.36
CA LYS A 238 -5.16 8.22 16.18
C LYS A 238 -5.44 7.64 14.78
N SER A 239 -4.90 8.25 13.72
CA SER A 239 -5.06 7.77 12.34
C SER A 239 -4.44 6.39 12.11
N MET A 240 -3.23 6.14 12.64
CA MET A 240 -2.55 4.85 12.56
C MET A 240 -3.31 3.76 13.33
N PHE A 241 -3.83 4.08 14.51
CA PHE A 241 -4.68 3.18 15.28
C PHE A 241 -6.00 2.83 14.56
N ILE A 242 -6.62 3.79 13.87
CA ILE A 242 -7.78 3.51 13.01
C ILE A 242 -7.38 2.59 11.85
N THR A 243 -6.21 2.80 11.24
CA THR A 243 -5.69 1.90 10.21
C THR A 243 -5.47 0.48 10.72
N LYS A 244 -4.92 0.31 11.94
CA LYS A 244 -4.82 -1.00 12.59
C LYS A 244 -6.19 -1.67 12.69
N GLN A 245 -7.17 -0.98 13.29
CA GLN A 245 -8.52 -1.52 13.46
C GLN A 245 -9.19 -1.88 12.13
N TRP A 246 -8.98 -1.06 11.10
CA TRP A 246 -9.46 -1.35 9.76
C TRP A 246 -8.83 -2.62 9.20
N MET A 247 -7.51 -2.83 9.37
CA MET A 247 -6.83 -4.05 8.91
C MET A 247 -7.37 -5.29 9.62
N GLU A 248 -7.48 -5.25 10.96
CA GLU A 248 -8.01 -6.34 11.77
C GLU A 248 -9.46 -6.68 11.37
N TRP A 249 -10.28 -5.66 11.04
CA TRP A 249 -11.63 -5.85 10.50
C TRP A 249 -11.63 -6.42 9.08
N ALA A 250 -10.77 -5.90 8.19
CA ALA A 250 -10.69 -6.31 6.79
C ALA A 250 -10.38 -7.80 6.67
N PHE A 251 -9.43 -8.30 7.46
CA PHE A 251 -9.03 -9.72 7.45
C PHE A 251 -10.16 -10.69 7.84
N THR A 252 -11.16 -10.24 8.59
CA THR A 252 -12.34 -11.06 8.94
C THR A 252 -13.50 -10.91 7.97
N THR A 253 -13.58 -9.76 7.29
CA THR A 253 -14.75 -9.36 6.49
C THR A 253 -14.54 -9.56 5.00
N TRP A 254 -13.31 -9.48 4.48
CA TRP A 254 -13.03 -9.74 3.07
C TRP A 254 -13.37 -11.19 2.70
N LYS A 255 -14.23 -11.34 1.68
CA LYS A 255 -14.69 -12.63 1.16
C LYS A 255 -14.34 -12.74 -0.32
N ARG A 256 -13.83 -13.89 -0.70
CA ARG A 256 -13.64 -14.35 -2.09
C ARG A 256 -13.84 -15.86 -2.11
N LYS A 257 -13.87 -16.47 -3.30
CA LYS A 257 -14.13 -17.92 -3.47
C LYS A 257 -13.18 -18.80 -2.66
N ASN A 258 -11.87 -18.48 -2.71
CA ASN A 258 -10.83 -19.21 -1.98
C ASN A 258 -10.40 -18.43 -0.74
N ARG A 259 -10.09 -19.13 0.35
CA ARG A 259 -9.58 -18.52 1.58
C ARG A 259 -8.35 -17.64 1.31
N ALA A 260 -8.20 -16.59 2.11
CA ALA A 260 -7.00 -15.75 2.13
C ALA A 260 -6.36 -15.89 3.52
N ASP A 261 -5.06 -16.17 3.54
CA ASP A 261 -4.27 -16.27 4.76
C ASP A 261 -3.36 -15.05 4.86
N TYR A 262 -3.46 -14.33 5.98
CA TYR A 262 -2.77 -13.07 6.21
C TYR A 262 -1.64 -13.24 7.22
N TYR A 263 -0.47 -12.72 6.89
CA TYR A 263 0.74 -12.82 7.70
C TYR A 263 1.32 -11.45 8.01
N ASN A 264 1.50 -11.14 9.29
CA ASN A 264 2.27 -9.98 9.71
C ASN A 264 3.74 -10.37 9.80
N LEU A 265 4.54 -9.84 8.87
CA LEU A 265 6.00 -10.02 8.78
C LEU A 265 6.77 -8.78 9.27
N THR A 266 6.03 -7.83 9.85
CA THR A 266 6.55 -6.61 10.46
C THR A 266 7.22 -7.01 11.77
N GLU A 267 8.53 -6.81 11.90
CA GLU A 267 9.27 -7.03 13.16
C GLU A 267 9.12 -5.83 14.11
N GLY A 268 7.87 -5.46 14.35
CA GLY A 268 7.44 -4.31 15.12
C GLY A 268 5.96 -4.03 14.91
N GLY A 269 5.50 -2.91 15.45
CA GLY A 269 4.16 -2.40 15.20
C GLY A 269 3.04 -3.09 15.98
N ILE A 270 1.82 -2.59 15.76
CA ILE A 270 0.66 -2.83 16.64
C ILE A 270 -0.43 -3.72 16.03
N VAL A 271 -0.22 -4.24 14.81
CA VAL A 271 -1.21 -5.13 14.14
C VAL A 271 -1.01 -6.57 14.60
N ILE A 272 -1.90 -7.05 15.48
CA ILE A 272 -1.73 -8.35 16.15
C ILE A 272 -2.92 -9.31 16.00
N LYS A 273 -4.07 -8.85 15.48
CA LYS A 273 -5.28 -9.68 15.35
C LYS A 273 -5.56 -10.09 13.92
N ASN A 274 -6.15 -11.28 13.77
CA ASN A 274 -6.68 -11.81 12.51
C ASN A 274 -5.62 -12.00 11.40
N CYS A 275 -4.35 -12.07 11.78
CA CYS A 275 -3.20 -12.45 10.95
C CYS A 275 -2.23 -13.28 11.79
N GLU A 276 -1.49 -14.20 11.16
CA GLU A 276 -0.42 -14.95 11.81
C GLU A 276 0.85 -14.08 11.86
N ILE A 277 1.47 -13.93 13.03
CA ILE A 277 2.72 -13.19 13.19
C ILE A 277 3.87 -14.17 13.01
N MET A 278 4.80 -13.88 12.10
CA MET A 278 6.01 -14.67 11.91
C MET A 278 7.10 -13.85 11.22
N THR A 279 8.35 -14.32 11.25
CA THR A 279 9.43 -13.62 10.54
C THR A 279 9.29 -13.77 9.03
N MET A 280 9.83 -12.80 8.27
CA MET A 280 9.86 -12.88 6.81
C MET A 280 10.63 -14.12 6.31
N ALA A 281 11.66 -14.55 7.05
CA ALA A 281 12.46 -15.73 6.70
C ALA A 281 11.66 -17.03 6.84
N GLU A 282 10.90 -17.17 7.93
CA GLU A 282 10.03 -18.34 8.13
C GLU A 282 8.92 -18.38 7.09
N TRP A 283 8.28 -17.23 6.81
CA TRP A 283 7.25 -17.12 5.77
C TRP A 283 7.80 -17.48 4.38
N ALA A 284 8.98 -16.97 4.02
CA ALA A 284 9.65 -17.30 2.76
C ALA A 284 9.94 -18.80 2.66
N THR A 285 10.48 -19.41 3.72
CA THR A 285 10.80 -20.83 3.77
C THR A 285 9.56 -21.71 3.64
N ARG A 286 8.45 -21.29 4.25
CA ARG A 286 7.20 -22.06 4.26
C ARG A 286 6.41 -21.97 2.96
N PHE A 287 6.43 -20.81 2.30
CA PHE A 287 5.49 -20.52 1.21
C PHE A 287 6.12 -20.12 -0.12
N CYS A 288 7.37 -19.65 -0.12
CA CYS A 288 8.08 -19.20 -1.31
C CYS A 288 9.06 -20.28 -1.78
N CYS A 289 8.54 -21.48 -2.04
CA CYS A 289 9.35 -22.64 -2.41
C CYS A 289 9.55 -22.78 -3.92
N GLU A 290 8.68 -22.18 -4.74
CA GLU A 290 8.69 -22.32 -6.19
C GLU A 290 9.14 -21.04 -6.89
N THR A 291 10.07 -21.16 -7.83
CA THR A 291 10.45 -20.07 -8.72
C THR A 291 9.53 -20.01 -9.94
N ARG A 292 8.98 -18.83 -10.20
CA ARG A 292 8.00 -18.54 -11.24
C ARG A 292 8.41 -17.28 -12.01
N ASN A 293 8.08 -17.22 -13.29
CA ASN A 293 8.25 -15.98 -14.07
C ASN A 293 7.03 -15.05 -13.86
N ILE A 294 6.95 -14.46 -12.66
CA ILE A 294 5.83 -13.60 -12.23
C ILE A 294 5.71 -12.38 -13.14
N GLY A 295 6.83 -11.74 -13.51
CA GLY A 295 6.85 -10.61 -14.43
C GLY A 295 6.24 -10.93 -15.80
N TRP A 296 6.53 -12.12 -16.36
CA TRP A 296 5.90 -12.57 -17.60
C TRP A 296 4.41 -12.84 -17.43
N ALA A 297 3.99 -13.47 -16.33
CA ALA A 297 2.59 -13.76 -16.04
C ALA A 297 1.77 -12.46 -15.98
N ILE A 298 2.29 -11.43 -15.30
CA ILE A 298 1.68 -10.10 -15.24
C ILE A 298 1.56 -9.49 -16.64
N LYS A 299 2.65 -9.47 -17.42
CA LYS A 299 2.61 -8.94 -18.80
C LYS A 299 1.59 -9.68 -19.68
N LYS A 300 1.47 -11.00 -19.54
CA LYS A 300 0.49 -11.81 -20.29
C LYS A 300 -0.95 -11.43 -19.95
N VAL A 301 -1.25 -11.20 -18.67
CA VAL A 301 -2.57 -10.76 -18.22
C VAL A 301 -2.91 -9.38 -18.81
N LEU A 302 -1.97 -8.43 -18.75
CA LEU A 302 -2.20 -7.07 -19.22
C LEU A 302 -2.33 -6.95 -20.75
N ARG A 303 -1.65 -7.82 -21.52
CA ARG A 303 -1.77 -7.82 -22.99
C ARG A 303 -3.12 -8.35 -23.50
N LYS A 304 -3.76 -9.29 -22.78
CA LYS A 304 -5.02 -9.92 -23.22
C LYS A 304 -6.23 -8.98 -23.27
N LYS A 305 -6.19 -7.83 -22.57
CA LYS A 305 -7.28 -6.84 -22.55
C LYS A 305 -7.09 -5.62 -23.46
N ARG A 306 -5.95 -5.49 -24.15
CA ARG A 306 -5.69 -4.42 -25.13
C ARG A 306 -6.18 -4.75 -26.55
N ARG A 307 -6.81 -5.91 -26.73
CA ARG A 307 -7.48 -6.36 -27.96
C ARG A 307 -8.98 -6.39 -27.71
#